data_AF-A0A437RD36-F1
#
_entry.id   AF-A0A437RD36-F1
#
_cell.length_a   1.000
_cell.length_b   1.000
_cell.length_c   1.000
_cell.angle_alpha   90.00
_cell.angle_beta   90.00
_cell.angle_gamma   90.00
#
_symmetry.space_group_name_H-M   'P 1'
#
loop_
_entity.id
_entity.type
_entity.pdbx_description
1 polymer ?
#
loop_
_entity_poly.entity_id
_entity_poly.type
_entity_poly.pdbx_seq_one_letter_code
_entity_poly.pdbx_strand_id
1 'polypeptide(L)'
;MRPENTPAPTLATRRTALTAGTALLSAAFLPGCGGGGGDSASPASSTPATPAAAAASSYAQGAITGFGSVIVGGVRYDDSTATVTDDDGNARSSREFRLGMTLQVDAGNVDRANASALALRIRLGNEIVGPVGTVDTAASTVTVLGQTVLVTTSTVFDDSLTGGLAALTAGKVVEVYGILDPSNARIVATRIEAEDSVTAYKLRGAIAALDTTAKTFTINGQVINYASVPAANVPANLANGQIVRVLLNTTQVNGQWVATAVRGGLRLPPTLPDAKVEGVITAFTSTTSFTVNGLAINASGATFPDGTAGVVLGARVEVSGQVVDGVLVATKVEIEERRTQGVRPLELRGEVGNLNTTDKTFALRGVTVWYGGTVEYRDGTEATLANGRRVEVRGVLSTDRTRLEARRVEFK
;
A
#
# COMPACT_ATOMS: atom_id res chain seq x y z
N MET A 1 -8.19 -4.45 80.64
CA MET A 1 -6.90 -4.54 81.37
C MET A 1 -5.81 -4.15 80.39
N ARG A 2 -5.14 -3.06 80.72
CA ARG A 2 -4.02 -2.39 80.03
C ARG A 2 -2.70 -2.93 80.67
N PRO A 3 -1.49 -2.46 80.33
CA PRO A 3 -0.59 -2.95 79.28
C PRO A 3 0.85 -3.18 79.84
N GLU A 4 1.89 -2.89 79.03
CA GLU A 4 3.33 -2.68 79.36
C GLU A 4 4.26 -3.89 79.16
N ASN A 5 5.50 -3.79 78.65
CA ASN A 5 6.32 -2.63 78.25
C ASN A 5 7.50 -3.09 77.33
N THR A 6 7.84 -2.24 76.37
CA THR A 6 9.14 -2.11 75.65
C THR A 6 10.24 -1.56 76.61
N PRO A 7 11.58 -1.55 76.30
CA PRO A 7 12.18 -0.71 75.24
C PRO A 7 13.50 -1.21 74.56
N ALA A 8 13.90 -0.42 73.54
CA ALA A 8 15.07 -0.44 72.63
C ALA A 8 16.42 -0.03 73.32
N PRO A 9 17.53 0.49 72.70
CA PRO A 9 17.90 0.74 71.28
C PRO A 9 19.40 0.48 70.89
N THR A 10 19.80 0.74 69.63
CA THR A 10 21.13 1.30 69.22
C THR A 10 21.02 1.77 67.75
N LEU A 11 20.96 3.07 67.43
CA LEU A 11 22.02 4.09 67.30
C LEU A 11 23.04 3.83 66.17
N ALA A 12 22.83 4.49 65.03
CA ALA A 12 23.90 5.09 64.22
C ALA A 12 23.37 6.40 63.60
N THR A 13 24.23 7.43 63.60
CA THR A 13 23.87 8.85 63.73
C THR A 13 24.64 9.68 62.71
N ARG A 14 23.91 10.52 61.95
CA ARG A 14 24.25 11.86 61.35
C ARG A 14 25.36 11.91 60.27
N ARG A 15 25.41 12.86 59.32
CA ARG A 15 25.16 14.34 59.27
C ARG A 15 24.83 14.75 57.80
N THR A 16 23.79 15.53 57.45
CA THR A 16 23.66 17.03 57.37
C THR A 16 24.84 17.72 56.65
N ALA A 17 24.72 18.70 55.73
CA ALA A 17 23.66 19.65 55.36
C ALA A 17 23.95 20.36 54.02
N LEU A 18 22.90 20.99 53.47
CA LEU A 18 22.74 22.23 52.67
C LEU A 18 23.99 22.98 52.12
N THR A 19 23.84 23.49 50.89
CA THR A 19 23.92 24.94 50.60
C THR A 19 23.17 25.32 49.32
N ALA A 20 22.54 26.49 49.38
CA ALA A 20 21.69 27.09 48.35
C ALA A 20 22.44 28.23 47.62
N GLY A 21 22.05 28.45 46.36
CA GLY A 21 21.84 29.77 45.75
C GLY A 21 23.04 30.62 45.33
N THR A 22 23.11 30.98 44.05
CA THR A 22 23.15 32.40 43.60
C THR A 22 22.98 32.50 42.09
N ALA A 23 22.08 33.39 41.67
CA ALA A 23 21.98 33.91 40.31
C ALA A 23 22.88 35.15 40.18
N LEU A 24 23.41 35.43 38.98
CA LEU A 24 23.70 36.80 38.52
C LEU A 24 23.93 36.86 37.00
N LEU A 25 23.08 37.66 36.38
CA LEU A 25 23.19 38.30 35.07
C LEU A 25 24.51 39.08 34.92
N SER A 26 25.09 39.12 33.72
CA SER A 26 25.79 40.30 33.18
C SER A 26 26.01 40.16 31.68
N ALA A 27 25.62 41.19 30.93
CA ALA A 27 25.72 41.31 29.49
C ALA A 27 26.83 42.31 29.10
N ALA A 28 27.38 42.07 27.91
CA ALA A 28 27.59 43.05 26.84
C ALA A 28 28.99 43.65 26.54
N PHE A 29 29.18 43.78 25.21
CA PHE A 29 29.96 44.72 24.39
C PHE A 29 31.39 44.39 23.88
N LEU A 30 31.41 44.08 22.57
CA LEU A 30 32.40 44.39 21.50
C LEU A 30 32.92 45.86 21.55
N PRO A 31 34.04 46.28 20.91
CA PRO A 31 34.45 45.92 19.52
C PRO A 31 35.97 45.88 19.21
N GLY A 32 36.32 45.41 18.00
CA GLY A 32 37.66 45.54 17.43
C GLY A 32 37.62 45.42 15.90
N CYS A 33 37.83 46.55 15.23
CA CYS A 33 37.94 46.71 13.78
C CYS A 33 39.41 46.65 13.35
N GLY A 34 39.71 46.04 12.19
CA GLY A 34 41.02 46.12 11.53
C GLY A 34 41.13 45.18 10.31
N GLY A 35 41.07 45.75 9.09
CA GLY A 35 41.30 45.06 7.81
C GLY A 35 42.79 44.78 7.52
N GLY A 36 43.24 44.22 6.40
CA GLY A 36 42.65 43.73 5.16
C GLY A 36 43.80 43.35 4.19
N GLY A 37 43.52 42.45 3.23
CA GLY A 37 44.28 42.30 1.97
C GLY A 37 45.18 41.07 1.79
N GLY A 38 44.91 40.27 0.75
CA GLY A 38 45.88 39.35 0.13
C GLY A 38 45.33 37.99 -0.28
N ASP A 39 45.12 37.79 -1.57
CA ASP A 39 44.48 36.64 -2.23
C ASP A 39 45.21 35.30 -2.03
N SER A 40 44.42 34.23 -1.82
CA SER A 40 44.62 32.90 -2.41
C SER A 40 43.38 32.04 -2.16
N ALA A 41 42.68 31.73 -3.25
CA ALA A 41 41.47 30.92 -3.26
C ALA A 41 41.70 29.52 -2.66
N SER A 42 40.99 29.22 -1.57
CA SER A 42 40.60 27.84 -1.25
C SER A 42 39.12 27.69 -1.62
N PRO A 43 38.73 26.69 -2.43
CA PRO A 43 37.33 26.45 -2.68
C PRO A 43 36.69 26.03 -1.36
N ALA A 44 35.81 26.88 -0.84
CA ALA A 44 34.89 26.49 0.21
C ALA A 44 34.08 25.30 -0.32
N SER A 45 34.21 24.17 0.36
CA SER A 45 33.33 23.03 0.19
C SER A 45 31.93 23.44 0.66
N SER A 46 31.15 24.02 -0.25
CA SER A 46 29.70 24.02 -0.11
C SER A 46 29.28 22.57 -0.30
N THR A 47 29.07 21.86 0.81
CA THR A 47 28.20 20.69 0.79
C THR A 47 26.92 21.14 0.10
N PRO A 48 26.52 20.55 -1.05
CA PRO A 48 25.24 20.88 -1.65
C PRO A 48 24.19 20.64 -0.58
N ALA A 49 23.43 21.67 -0.22
CA ALA A 49 22.22 21.47 0.56
C ALA A 49 21.42 20.41 -0.19
N THR A 50 21.16 19.26 0.46
CA THR A 50 20.28 18.24 -0.09
C THR A 50 19.01 18.96 -0.55
N PRO A 51 18.62 18.89 -1.83
CA PRO A 51 17.40 19.54 -2.29
C PRO A 51 16.27 19.12 -1.36
N ALA A 52 15.56 20.09 -0.79
CA ALA A 52 14.38 19.79 0.01
C ALA A 52 13.48 18.89 -0.84
N ALA A 53 13.18 17.69 -0.33
CA ALA A 53 12.35 16.74 -1.07
C ALA A 53 11.04 17.44 -1.45
N ALA A 54 10.71 17.44 -2.74
CA ALA A 54 9.50 18.10 -3.22
C ALA A 54 8.29 17.66 -2.39
N ALA A 55 7.51 18.63 -1.93
CA ALA A 55 6.29 18.36 -1.19
C ALA A 55 5.24 17.78 -2.14
N ALA A 56 4.55 16.72 -1.71
CA ALA A 56 3.43 16.19 -2.47
C ALA A 56 2.28 17.20 -2.44
N SER A 57 1.57 17.31 -3.55
CA SER A 57 0.34 18.08 -3.68
C SER A 57 -0.86 17.23 -4.11
N SER A 58 -0.63 15.97 -4.48
CA SER A 58 -1.70 15.02 -4.73
C SER A 58 -1.42 13.64 -4.13
N TYR A 59 -2.50 12.90 -3.86
CA TYR A 59 -2.48 11.53 -3.38
C TYR A 59 -3.37 10.63 -4.23
N ALA A 60 -2.89 9.42 -4.54
CA ALA A 60 -3.73 8.38 -5.13
C ALA A 60 -3.54 7.03 -4.45
N GLN A 61 -4.62 6.27 -4.35
CA GLN A 61 -4.59 4.88 -3.90
C GLN A 61 -5.51 4.02 -4.78
N GLY A 62 -4.98 2.93 -5.32
CA GLY A 62 -5.73 2.01 -6.17
C GLY A 62 -4.83 0.98 -6.85
N ALA A 63 -5.46 0.11 -7.65
CA ALA A 63 -4.74 -0.90 -8.42
C ALA A 63 -4.07 -0.30 -9.66
N ILE A 64 -2.92 -0.85 -10.07
CA ILE A 64 -2.28 -0.53 -11.34
C ILE A 64 -3.15 -1.06 -12.46
N THR A 65 -3.66 -0.16 -13.30
CA THR A 65 -4.52 -0.48 -14.46
C THR A 65 -3.79 -0.36 -15.80
N GLY A 66 -2.54 0.11 -15.77
CA GLY A 66 -1.71 0.24 -16.96
C GLY A 66 -0.30 0.76 -16.69
N PHE A 67 0.56 0.71 -17.72
CA PHE A 67 1.98 1.10 -17.62
C PHE A 67 2.38 2.17 -18.64
N GLY A 68 3.48 2.88 -18.35
CA GLY A 68 4.10 3.91 -19.19
C GLY A 68 4.72 5.07 -18.43
N SER A 69 5.01 4.92 -17.13
CA SER A 69 4.41 5.63 -15.97
C SER A 69 3.24 4.82 -15.38
N VAL A 70 3.17 4.71 -14.05
CA VAL A 70 2.15 3.90 -13.37
C VAL A 70 0.79 4.56 -13.52
N ILE A 71 -0.23 3.83 -13.97
CA ILE A 71 -1.60 4.35 -14.02
C ILE A 71 -2.39 3.87 -12.80
N VAL A 72 -2.77 4.81 -11.92
CA VAL A 72 -3.57 4.56 -10.71
C VAL A 72 -4.81 5.46 -10.77
N GLY A 73 -6.00 4.88 -10.65
CA GLY A 73 -7.25 5.65 -10.74
C GLY A 73 -7.36 6.44 -12.05
N GLY A 74 -6.88 5.91 -13.18
CA GLY A 74 -6.93 6.58 -14.48
C GLY A 74 -6.00 7.79 -14.65
N VAL A 75 -5.20 8.15 -13.64
CA VAL A 75 -4.14 9.17 -13.75
C VAL A 75 -2.80 8.49 -13.97
N ARG A 76 -2.02 9.04 -14.89
CA ARG A 76 -0.70 8.57 -15.27
C ARG A 76 0.39 9.24 -14.43
N TYR A 77 1.11 8.46 -13.63
CA TYR A 77 2.13 8.94 -12.71
C TYR A 77 3.55 8.59 -13.19
N ASP A 78 4.33 9.59 -13.59
CA ASP A 78 5.75 9.42 -13.93
C ASP A 78 6.54 9.01 -12.69
N ASP A 79 7.01 7.76 -12.66
CA ASP A 79 7.69 7.12 -11.55
C ASP A 79 9.22 7.08 -11.73
N SER A 80 9.76 7.76 -12.75
CA SER A 80 11.18 7.71 -13.10
C SER A 80 12.13 8.20 -12.00
N THR A 81 11.66 9.10 -11.13
CA THR A 81 12.43 9.67 -10.02
C THR A 81 11.82 9.40 -8.64
N ALA A 82 10.73 8.64 -8.58
CA ALA A 82 10.02 8.39 -7.33
C ALA A 82 10.83 7.51 -6.38
N THR A 83 10.80 7.83 -5.08
CA THR A 83 11.26 6.88 -4.06
C THR A 83 10.21 5.80 -3.89
N VAL A 84 10.60 4.53 -4.00
CA VAL A 84 9.68 3.39 -3.90
C VAL A 84 9.96 2.61 -2.62
N THR A 85 8.92 2.35 -1.81
CA THR A 85 9.02 1.51 -0.60
C THR A 85 7.87 0.51 -0.51
N ASP A 86 8.00 -0.50 0.35
CA ASP A 86 6.85 -1.31 0.78
C ASP A 86 6.15 -0.69 2.02
N ASP A 87 5.14 -1.39 2.54
CA ASP A 87 4.40 -1.01 3.75
C ASP A 87 5.25 -1.01 5.04
N ASP A 88 6.39 -1.69 5.05
CA ASP A 88 7.34 -1.74 6.17
C ASP A 88 8.42 -0.67 6.09
N GLY A 89 8.41 0.11 4.99
CA GLY A 89 9.37 1.18 4.73
C GLY A 89 10.67 0.69 4.12
N ASN A 90 10.76 -0.58 3.72
CA ASN A 90 11.93 -1.09 3.01
C ASN A 90 11.96 -0.49 1.60
N ALA A 91 13.15 -0.15 1.10
CA ALA A 91 13.33 0.33 -0.26
C ALA A 91 12.98 -0.77 -1.27
N ARG A 92 12.26 -0.41 -2.32
CA ARG A 92 11.83 -1.28 -3.43
C ARG A 92 12.15 -0.61 -4.76
N SER A 93 11.86 -1.28 -5.87
CA SER A 93 12.04 -0.75 -7.22
C SER A 93 10.74 -0.70 -8.00
N SER A 94 10.53 0.35 -8.82
CA SER A 94 9.43 0.39 -9.79
C SER A 94 9.51 -0.70 -10.86
N ARG A 95 10.66 -1.37 -11.00
CA ARG A 95 10.82 -2.57 -11.84
C ARG A 95 10.02 -3.77 -11.32
N GLU A 96 9.63 -3.74 -10.06
CA GLU A 96 8.81 -4.79 -9.43
C GLU A 96 7.32 -4.59 -9.70
N PHE A 97 6.90 -3.40 -10.16
CA PHE A 97 5.50 -3.16 -10.43
C PHE A 97 4.97 -4.13 -11.48
N ARG A 98 3.82 -4.72 -11.19
CA ARG A 98 3.06 -5.59 -12.08
C ARG A 98 1.61 -5.13 -12.12
N LEU A 99 0.95 -5.41 -13.24
CA LEU A 99 -0.44 -5.05 -13.43
C LEU A 99 -1.31 -5.67 -12.33
N GLY A 100 -2.21 -4.89 -11.73
CA GLY A 100 -3.09 -5.33 -10.65
C GLY A 100 -2.50 -5.19 -9.24
N MET A 101 -1.21 -4.85 -9.08
CA MET A 101 -0.67 -4.47 -7.77
C MET A 101 -1.38 -3.21 -7.24
N THR A 102 -1.56 -3.08 -5.93
CA THR A 102 -2.13 -1.88 -5.30
C THR A 102 -1.01 -0.95 -4.83
N LEU A 103 -1.11 0.33 -5.21
CA LEU A 103 -0.12 1.35 -4.86
C LEU A 103 -0.76 2.52 -4.12
N GLN A 104 0.04 3.16 -3.28
CA GLN A 104 -0.20 4.53 -2.82
C GLN A 104 0.83 5.45 -3.47
N VAL A 105 0.38 6.54 -4.08
CA VAL A 105 1.23 7.48 -4.81
C VAL A 105 1.08 8.86 -4.19
N ASP A 106 2.16 9.38 -3.61
CA ASP A 106 2.28 10.79 -3.29
C ASP A 106 2.94 11.47 -4.50
N ALA A 107 2.25 12.43 -5.11
CA ALA A 107 2.65 13.04 -6.37
C ALA A 107 2.63 14.57 -6.32
N GLY A 108 3.25 15.19 -7.33
CA GLY A 108 3.11 16.61 -7.61
C GLY A 108 1.71 16.95 -8.15
N ASN A 109 1.59 18.13 -8.76
CA ASN A 109 0.30 18.59 -9.28
C ASN A 109 -0.22 17.66 -10.38
N VAL A 110 -1.52 17.35 -10.33
CA VAL A 110 -2.20 16.60 -11.38
C VAL A 110 -2.57 17.55 -12.51
N ASP A 111 -2.01 17.32 -13.70
CA ASP A 111 -2.49 17.89 -14.94
C ASP A 111 -3.79 17.17 -15.33
N ARG A 112 -4.92 17.86 -15.11
CA ARG A 112 -6.26 17.32 -15.40
C ARG A 112 -6.57 17.22 -16.88
N ALA A 113 -5.90 18.02 -17.73
CA ALA A 113 -6.12 17.96 -19.17
C ALA A 113 -5.53 16.69 -19.77
N ASN A 114 -4.36 16.27 -19.27
CA ASN A 114 -3.65 15.07 -19.73
C ASN A 114 -3.81 13.86 -18.82
N ALA A 115 -4.53 14.01 -17.69
CA ALA A 115 -4.64 13.02 -16.63
C ALA A 115 -3.26 12.47 -16.21
N SER A 116 -2.32 13.36 -15.88
CA SER A 116 -0.93 12.98 -15.55
C SER A 116 -0.32 13.76 -14.39
N ALA A 117 0.64 13.17 -13.69
CA ALA A 117 1.41 13.82 -12.63
C ALA A 117 2.81 13.20 -12.48
N LEU A 118 3.73 13.89 -11.81
CA LEU A 118 5.02 13.33 -11.38
C LEU A 118 4.86 12.62 -10.03
N ALA A 119 5.19 11.33 -9.94
CA ALA A 119 5.25 10.62 -8.67
C ALA A 119 6.51 11.04 -7.90
N LEU A 120 6.33 11.35 -6.62
CA LEU A 120 7.43 11.69 -5.72
C LEU A 120 7.77 10.51 -4.80
N ARG A 121 6.73 9.84 -4.29
CA ARG A 121 6.86 8.64 -3.47
C ARG A 121 5.80 7.63 -3.87
N ILE A 122 6.20 6.38 -4.02
CA ILE A 122 5.29 5.27 -4.29
C ILE A 122 5.46 4.24 -3.19
N ARG A 123 4.35 3.73 -2.67
CA ARG A 123 4.32 2.64 -1.70
C ARG A 123 3.56 1.47 -2.26
N LEU A 124 4.18 0.29 -2.25
CA LEU A 124 3.52 -0.97 -2.58
C LEU A 124 2.78 -1.48 -1.35
N GLY A 125 1.53 -1.86 -1.54
CA GLY A 125 0.72 -2.45 -0.48
C GLY A 125 -0.02 -3.68 -0.97
N ASN A 126 0.37 -4.84 -0.45
CA ASN A 126 -0.39 -6.08 -0.53
C ASN A 126 -1.25 -6.28 0.72
N GLU A 127 -2.29 -7.10 0.62
CA GLU A 127 -3.20 -7.36 1.74
C GLU A 127 -2.81 -8.62 2.52
N ILE A 128 -2.27 -9.63 1.82
CA ILE A 128 -1.87 -10.89 2.44
C ILE A 128 -0.63 -11.50 1.78
N VAL A 129 0.19 -12.18 2.57
CA VAL A 129 1.22 -13.12 2.11
C VAL A 129 1.07 -14.36 2.97
N GLY A 130 0.80 -15.50 2.36
CA GLY A 130 0.62 -16.73 3.14
C GLY A 130 0.24 -17.94 2.31
N PRO A 131 0.13 -19.11 2.95
CA PRO A 131 -0.24 -20.34 2.29
C PRO A 131 -1.73 -20.32 1.92
N VAL A 132 -2.00 -20.78 0.71
CA VAL A 132 -3.32 -21.09 0.20
C VAL A 132 -3.94 -22.20 1.05
N GLY A 133 -5.21 -22.03 1.40
CA GLY A 133 -6.08 -23.03 1.99
C GLY A 133 -7.01 -23.63 0.94
N THR A 134 -8.31 -23.53 1.19
CA THR A 134 -9.36 -24.06 0.31
C THR A 134 -9.47 -23.22 -0.95
N VAL A 135 -9.56 -23.87 -2.11
CA VAL A 135 -9.85 -23.26 -3.41
C VAL A 135 -11.22 -23.72 -3.87
N ASP A 136 -12.11 -22.78 -4.17
CA ASP A 136 -13.44 -23.03 -4.72
C ASP A 136 -13.57 -22.29 -6.05
N THR A 137 -13.34 -23.02 -7.15
CA THR A 137 -13.42 -22.48 -8.51
C THR A 137 -14.86 -22.17 -8.94
N ALA A 138 -15.87 -22.81 -8.34
CA ALA A 138 -17.27 -22.53 -8.62
C ALA A 138 -17.71 -21.20 -7.98
N ALA A 139 -17.29 -20.97 -6.73
CA ALA A 139 -17.50 -19.69 -6.04
C ALA A 139 -16.51 -18.59 -6.46
N SER A 140 -15.49 -18.92 -7.27
CA SER A 140 -14.37 -18.04 -7.59
C SER A 140 -13.64 -17.49 -6.36
N THR A 141 -13.45 -18.34 -5.34
CA THR A 141 -12.76 -17.94 -4.10
C THR A 141 -11.58 -18.85 -3.76
N VAL A 142 -10.64 -18.30 -3.00
CA VAL A 142 -9.55 -19.03 -2.37
C VAL A 142 -9.37 -18.50 -0.94
N THR A 143 -9.06 -19.35 0.03
CA THR A 143 -8.67 -18.88 1.36
C THR A 143 -7.15 -18.77 1.47
N VAL A 144 -6.64 -17.73 2.12
CA VAL A 144 -5.22 -17.55 2.44
C VAL A 144 -5.13 -17.12 3.89
N LEU A 145 -4.42 -17.86 4.74
CA LEU A 145 -4.44 -17.65 6.21
C LEU A 145 -5.86 -17.45 6.79
N GLY A 146 -6.83 -18.24 6.35
CA GLY A 146 -8.23 -18.14 6.79
C GLY A 146 -9.02 -16.94 6.23
N GLN A 147 -8.38 -16.00 5.53
CA GLN A 147 -9.06 -14.92 4.83
C GLN A 147 -9.60 -15.41 3.48
N THR A 148 -10.91 -15.30 3.27
CA THR A 148 -11.52 -15.51 1.96
C THR A 148 -11.07 -14.44 0.98
N VAL A 149 -10.60 -14.84 -0.19
CA VAL A 149 -10.20 -13.99 -1.31
C VAL A 149 -11.09 -14.30 -2.49
N LEU A 150 -11.87 -13.33 -2.94
CA LEU A 150 -12.66 -13.39 -4.17
C LEU A 150 -11.76 -13.04 -5.36
N VAL A 151 -11.80 -13.91 -6.35
CA VAL A 151 -11.19 -13.72 -7.66
C VAL A 151 -12.26 -13.27 -8.64
N THR A 152 -12.03 -12.15 -9.33
CA THR A 152 -12.95 -11.61 -10.33
C THR A 152 -12.30 -11.62 -11.70
N THR A 153 -13.04 -11.29 -12.76
CA THR A 153 -12.48 -11.20 -14.12
C THR A 153 -11.37 -10.16 -14.28
N SER A 154 -11.21 -9.24 -13.32
CA SER A 154 -10.15 -8.23 -13.32
C SER A 154 -8.93 -8.64 -12.48
N THR A 155 -8.97 -9.74 -11.73
CA THR A 155 -7.80 -10.21 -10.98
C THR A 155 -6.75 -10.73 -11.95
N VAL A 156 -5.56 -10.16 -11.90
CA VAL A 156 -4.39 -10.60 -12.67
C VAL A 156 -3.68 -11.70 -11.90
N PHE A 157 -3.32 -12.79 -12.57
CA PHE A 157 -2.45 -13.81 -11.99
C PHE A 157 -1.01 -13.62 -12.46
N ASP A 158 -0.07 -14.03 -11.62
CA ASP A 158 1.29 -14.26 -12.06
C ASP A 158 1.38 -15.33 -13.15
N ASP A 159 2.37 -15.24 -14.03
CA ASP A 159 2.47 -16.14 -15.20
C ASP A 159 2.77 -17.60 -14.80
N SER A 160 3.41 -17.81 -13.66
CA SER A 160 3.61 -19.13 -13.04
C SER A 160 2.31 -19.81 -12.60
N LEU A 161 1.19 -19.09 -12.53
CA LEU A 161 -0.13 -19.59 -12.17
C LEU A 161 -0.97 -19.92 -13.41
N THR A 162 -0.40 -20.69 -14.35
CA THR A 162 -1.09 -21.15 -15.56
C THR A 162 -2.37 -21.90 -15.21
N GLY A 163 -3.52 -21.42 -15.71
CA GLY A 163 -4.85 -21.91 -15.30
C GLY A 163 -5.54 -21.05 -14.22
N GLY A 164 -4.89 -19.96 -13.79
CA GLY A 164 -5.45 -18.94 -12.91
C GLY A 164 -5.81 -19.49 -11.52
N LEU A 165 -7.05 -19.32 -11.10
CA LEU A 165 -7.52 -19.80 -9.80
C LEU A 165 -7.33 -21.31 -9.62
N ALA A 166 -7.49 -22.11 -10.69
CA ALA A 166 -7.30 -23.55 -10.63
C ALA A 166 -5.84 -23.97 -10.44
N ALA A 167 -4.87 -23.06 -10.66
CA ALA A 167 -3.45 -23.28 -10.44
C ALA A 167 -3.05 -23.12 -8.96
N LEU A 168 -3.94 -22.58 -8.13
CA LEU A 168 -3.73 -22.48 -6.69
C LEU A 168 -4.01 -23.83 -6.05
N THR A 169 -3.11 -24.26 -5.17
CA THR A 169 -3.23 -25.51 -4.43
C THR A 169 -2.92 -25.25 -2.96
N ALA A 170 -3.57 -26.01 -2.06
CA ALA A 170 -3.35 -25.87 -0.63
C ALA A 170 -1.85 -25.96 -0.28
N GLY A 171 -1.39 -25.08 0.61
CA GLY A 171 0.01 -24.95 1.03
C GLY A 171 0.88 -24.08 0.13
N LYS A 172 0.50 -23.81 -1.12
CA LYS A 172 1.23 -22.89 -2.01
C LYS A 172 1.22 -21.50 -1.39
N VAL A 173 2.37 -20.84 -1.28
CA VAL A 173 2.42 -19.48 -0.75
C VAL A 173 2.08 -18.51 -1.87
N VAL A 174 1.23 -17.55 -1.55
CA VAL A 174 0.84 -16.48 -2.47
C VAL A 174 0.92 -15.12 -1.80
N GLU A 175 1.21 -14.12 -2.61
CA GLU A 175 1.00 -12.71 -2.29
C GLU A 175 -0.28 -12.22 -2.98
N VAL A 176 -1.20 -11.63 -2.21
CA VAL A 176 -2.45 -11.09 -2.75
C VAL A 176 -2.49 -9.59 -2.57
N TYR A 177 -2.64 -8.90 -3.69
CA TYR A 177 -3.04 -7.51 -3.77
C TYR A 177 -4.55 -7.47 -3.95
N GLY A 178 -5.21 -6.55 -3.26
CA GLY A 178 -6.64 -6.44 -3.38
C GLY A 178 -7.22 -5.32 -2.56
N ILE A 179 -8.54 -5.36 -2.46
CA ILE A 179 -9.36 -4.42 -1.70
C ILE A 179 -10.12 -5.23 -0.67
N LEU A 180 -10.05 -4.82 0.60
CA LEU A 180 -10.83 -5.44 1.67
C LEU A 180 -12.32 -5.16 1.46
N ASP A 181 -13.13 -6.22 1.47
CA ASP A 181 -14.60 -6.19 1.43
C ASP A 181 -15.14 -6.72 2.77
N PRO A 182 -15.20 -5.85 3.81
CA PRO A 182 -15.53 -6.30 5.15
C PRO A 182 -17.01 -6.69 5.31
N SER A 183 -17.93 -6.23 4.46
CA SER A 183 -19.35 -6.64 4.56
C SER A 183 -19.54 -8.13 4.28
N ASN A 184 -18.67 -8.68 3.42
CA ASN A 184 -18.62 -10.10 3.07
C ASN A 184 -17.42 -10.83 3.71
N ALA A 185 -16.72 -10.17 4.64
CA ALA A 185 -15.52 -10.68 5.30
C ALA A 185 -14.47 -11.28 4.33
N ARG A 186 -14.27 -10.63 3.18
CA ARG A 186 -13.38 -11.13 2.10
C ARG A 186 -12.44 -10.05 1.57
N ILE A 187 -11.47 -10.45 0.74
CA ILE A 187 -10.66 -9.55 -0.10
C ILE A 187 -11.09 -9.74 -1.54
N VAL A 188 -11.35 -8.66 -2.28
CA VAL A 188 -11.47 -8.71 -3.74
C VAL A 188 -10.07 -8.55 -4.34
N ALA A 189 -9.53 -9.63 -4.90
CA ALA A 189 -8.17 -9.63 -5.42
C ALA A 189 -8.05 -8.81 -6.70
N THR A 190 -7.00 -7.99 -6.78
CA THR A 190 -6.60 -7.27 -7.99
C THR A 190 -5.39 -7.96 -8.65
N ARG A 191 -4.53 -8.59 -7.85
CA ARG A 191 -3.45 -9.48 -8.32
C ARG A 191 -3.16 -10.60 -7.32
N ILE A 192 -2.83 -11.78 -7.84
CA ILE A 192 -2.32 -12.91 -7.05
C ILE A 192 -0.99 -13.38 -7.66
N GLU A 193 0.05 -13.40 -6.84
CA GLU A 193 1.39 -13.89 -7.20
C GLU A 193 1.73 -15.15 -6.42
N ALA A 194 2.46 -16.09 -7.04
CA ALA A 194 3.04 -17.23 -6.36
C ALA A 194 4.38 -16.83 -5.74
N GLU A 195 4.66 -17.33 -4.54
CA GLU A 195 5.91 -17.08 -3.83
C GLU A 195 6.59 -18.39 -3.47
N ASP A 196 7.83 -18.58 -3.92
CA ASP A 196 8.56 -19.84 -3.71
C ASP A 196 9.22 -19.93 -2.32
N SER A 197 9.56 -18.80 -1.70
CA SER A 197 10.15 -18.74 -0.36
C SER A 197 9.99 -17.35 0.26
N VAL A 198 9.17 -17.26 1.30
CA VAL A 198 9.00 -16.05 2.11
C VAL A 198 9.58 -16.25 3.50
N THR A 199 10.16 -15.21 4.07
CA THR A 199 10.73 -15.23 5.43
C THR A 199 9.70 -14.89 6.50
N ALA A 200 8.55 -14.34 6.10
CA ALA A 200 7.43 -14.02 6.96
C ALA A 200 6.12 -14.11 6.18
N TYR A 201 5.05 -14.44 6.89
CA TYR A 201 3.70 -14.22 6.39
C TYR A 201 3.20 -12.84 6.80
N LYS A 202 2.24 -12.31 6.05
CA LYS A 202 1.62 -11.02 6.31
C LYS A 202 0.12 -11.17 6.27
N LEU A 203 -0.56 -10.57 7.24
CA LEU A 203 -2.01 -10.53 7.30
C LEU A 203 -2.47 -9.14 7.74
N ARG A 204 -3.45 -8.59 7.02
CA ARG A 204 -4.21 -7.40 7.44
C ARG A 204 -5.62 -7.79 7.82
N GLY A 205 -6.14 -7.16 8.86
CA GLY A 205 -7.55 -7.33 9.24
C GLY A 205 -7.88 -6.70 10.59
N ALA A 206 -9.17 -6.78 10.95
CA ALA A 206 -9.68 -6.28 12.21
C ALA A 206 -9.32 -7.23 13.37
N ILE A 207 -8.89 -6.65 14.48
CA ILE A 207 -8.70 -7.38 15.74
C ILE A 207 -10.06 -7.84 16.26
N ALA A 208 -10.14 -9.11 16.64
CA ALA A 208 -11.23 -9.67 17.44
C ALA A 208 -10.68 -10.51 18.59
N ALA A 209 -11.49 -10.72 19.64
CA ALA A 209 -11.12 -11.53 20.80
C ALA A 209 -9.74 -11.16 21.39
N LEU A 210 -9.44 -9.87 21.53
CA LEU A 210 -8.20 -9.39 22.14
C LEU A 210 -8.11 -9.82 23.62
N ASP A 211 -7.05 -10.56 23.96
CA ASP A 211 -6.64 -10.89 25.31
C ASP A 211 -5.27 -10.25 25.58
N THR A 212 -5.28 -9.16 26.36
CA THR A 212 -4.07 -8.42 26.72
C THR A 212 -3.21 -9.12 27.77
N THR A 213 -3.75 -10.10 28.49
CA THR A 213 -3.02 -10.89 29.49
C THR A 213 -2.26 -12.02 28.80
N ALA A 214 -2.95 -12.80 27.97
CA ALA A 214 -2.33 -13.85 27.16
C ALA A 214 -1.50 -13.29 25.99
N LYS A 215 -1.66 -11.99 25.68
CA LYS A 215 -1.08 -11.29 24.52
C LYS A 215 -1.43 -11.99 23.20
N THR A 216 -2.73 -12.20 23.01
CA THR A 216 -3.28 -12.79 21.79
C THR A 216 -4.47 -11.98 21.28
N PHE A 217 -4.75 -12.11 19.99
CA PHE A 217 -6.02 -11.71 19.38
C PHE A 217 -6.29 -12.60 18.17
N THR A 218 -7.44 -12.44 17.53
CA THR A 218 -7.79 -13.11 16.29
C THR A 218 -7.92 -12.12 15.14
N ILE A 219 -7.54 -12.56 13.93
CA ILE A 219 -7.87 -11.91 12.65
C ILE A 219 -8.43 -13.00 11.75
N ASN A 220 -9.67 -12.85 11.28
CA ASN A 220 -10.34 -13.81 10.38
C ASN A 220 -10.29 -15.26 10.89
N GLY A 221 -10.48 -15.45 12.21
CA GLY A 221 -10.41 -16.76 12.87
C GLY A 221 -8.99 -17.30 13.12
N GLN A 222 -7.94 -16.66 12.62
CA GLN A 222 -6.56 -17.01 12.95
C GLN A 222 -6.16 -16.43 14.29
N VAL A 223 -5.66 -17.27 15.20
CA VAL A 223 -5.13 -16.81 16.49
C VAL A 223 -3.71 -16.29 16.30
N ILE A 224 -3.50 -15.03 16.65
CA ILE A 224 -2.23 -14.31 16.56
C ILE A 224 -1.69 -14.10 17.97
N ASN A 225 -0.50 -14.64 18.23
CA ASN A 225 0.25 -14.41 19.46
C ASN A 225 1.29 -13.30 19.23
N TYR A 226 1.19 -12.21 19.99
CA TYR A 226 2.11 -11.07 19.87
C TYR A 226 3.04 -10.93 21.09
N ALA A 227 3.14 -11.95 21.93
CA ALA A 227 3.92 -11.90 23.17
C ALA A 227 5.41 -11.63 22.95
N SER A 228 5.97 -12.07 21.81
CA SER A 228 7.37 -11.87 21.41
C SER A 228 7.65 -10.51 20.78
N VAL A 229 6.61 -9.73 20.42
CA VAL A 229 6.81 -8.40 19.83
C VAL A 229 7.23 -7.43 20.94
N PRO A 230 8.34 -6.68 20.77
CA PRO A 230 8.75 -5.68 21.76
C PRO A 230 7.62 -4.70 22.06
N ALA A 231 7.37 -4.39 23.33
CA ALA A 231 6.23 -3.56 23.74
C ALA A 231 6.23 -2.18 23.08
N ALA A 232 7.41 -1.59 22.85
CA ALA A 232 7.56 -0.32 22.14
C ALA A 232 7.11 -0.38 20.66
N ASN A 233 7.02 -1.58 20.09
CA ASN A 233 6.65 -1.82 18.70
C ASN A 233 5.22 -2.35 18.56
N VAL A 234 4.47 -2.51 19.66
CA VAL A 234 3.04 -2.81 19.63
C VAL A 234 2.28 -1.49 19.66
N PRO A 235 1.27 -1.28 18.78
CA PRO A 235 0.46 -0.08 18.82
C PRO A 235 -0.15 0.13 20.21
N ALA A 236 -0.06 1.35 20.73
CA ALA A 236 -0.74 1.70 21.97
C ALA A 236 -2.25 1.51 21.79
N ASN A 237 -2.91 0.99 22.83
CA ASN A 237 -4.37 0.82 22.89
C ASN A 237 -4.96 -0.12 21.80
N LEU A 238 -4.37 -1.31 21.61
CA LEU A 238 -5.03 -2.36 20.84
C LEU A 238 -6.47 -2.55 21.30
N ALA A 239 -7.40 -2.59 20.37
CA ALA A 239 -8.83 -2.76 20.63
C ALA A 239 -9.49 -3.65 19.58
N ASN A 240 -10.57 -4.34 19.96
CA ASN A 240 -11.41 -5.04 19.00
C ASN A 240 -11.97 -4.06 17.95
N GLY A 241 -12.01 -4.49 16.70
CA GLY A 241 -12.40 -3.67 15.54
C GLY A 241 -11.26 -2.85 14.93
N GLN A 242 -10.13 -2.67 15.62
CA GLN A 242 -8.99 -1.95 15.07
C GLN A 242 -8.34 -2.75 13.94
N ILE A 243 -8.12 -2.11 12.78
CA ILE A 243 -7.37 -2.71 11.68
C ILE A 243 -5.88 -2.68 11.98
N VAL A 244 -5.24 -3.83 11.96
CA VAL A 244 -3.79 -3.98 12.10
C VAL A 244 -3.20 -4.74 10.92
N ARG A 245 -1.90 -4.54 10.72
CA ARG A 245 -1.08 -5.39 9.88
C ARG A 245 -0.13 -6.17 10.78
N VAL A 246 -0.08 -7.48 10.60
CA VAL A 246 0.84 -8.36 11.32
C VAL A 246 1.83 -9.00 10.36
N LEU A 247 3.09 -9.07 10.78
CA LEU A 247 4.07 -9.99 10.21
C LEU A 247 4.16 -11.20 11.13
N LEU A 248 4.14 -12.38 10.54
CA LEU A 248 4.05 -13.66 11.25
C LEU A 248 5.22 -14.55 10.85
N ASN A 249 5.69 -15.37 11.78
CA ASN A 249 6.51 -16.53 11.43
C ASN A 249 5.75 -17.45 10.46
N THR A 250 6.48 -18.17 9.62
CA THR A 250 5.90 -19.10 8.63
C THR A 250 5.45 -20.44 9.23
N THR A 251 5.61 -20.62 10.53
CA THR A 251 5.16 -21.79 11.29
C THR A 251 4.35 -21.38 12.50
N GLN A 252 3.34 -22.19 12.82
CA GLN A 252 2.55 -22.01 14.03
C GLN A 252 3.23 -22.67 15.23
N VAL A 253 2.99 -22.11 16.42
CA VAL A 253 3.37 -22.68 17.71
C VAL A 253 2.09 -22.89 18.52
N ASN A 254 1.81 -24.12 18.96
CA ASN A 254 0.58 -24.48 19.67
C ASN A 254 -0.72 -24.06 18.94
N GLY A 255 -0.73 -24.15 17.60
CA GLY A 255 -1.87 -23.74 16.78
C GLY A 255 -2.07 -22.23 16.65
N GLN A 256 -1.13 -21.41 17.13
CA GLN A 256 -1.15 -19.95 17.02
C GLN A 256 -0.07 -19.46 16.05
N TRP A 257 -0.37 -18.43 15.27
CA TRP A 257 0.65 -17.71 14.51
C TRP A 257 1.44 -16.79 15.44
N VAL A 258 2.77 -16.85 15.37
CA VAL A 258 3.65 -15.99 16.18
C VAL A 258 3.94 -14.72 15.40
N ALA A 259 3.53 -13.57 15.93
CA ALA A 259 3.81 -12.28 15.34
C ALA A 259 5.25 -11.83 15.63
N THR A 260 5.92 -11.35 14.58
CA THR A 260 7.22 -10.68 14.65
C THR A 260 7.05 -9.16 14.61
N ALA A 261 5.94 -8.67 14.07
CA ALA A 261 5.54 -7.27 14.13
C ALA A 261 4.02 -7.15 14.19
N VAL A 262 3.54 -6.17 14.96
CA VAL A 262 2.16 -5.67 14.91
C VAL A 262 2.27 -4.19 14.59
N ARG A 263 1.67 -3.73 13.50
CA ARG A 263 1.65 -2.32 13.14
C ARG A 263 0.22 -1.84 12.97
N GLY A 264 0.01 -0.54 13.14
CA GLY A 264 -1.24 0.09 12.71
C GLY A 264 -1.49 -0.26 11.24
N GLY A 265 -2.68 -0.80 10.94
CA GLY A 265 -2.97 -1.34 9.61
C GLY A 265 -3.24 -0.25 8.58
N LEU A 266 -3.60 0.95 9.04
CA LEU A 266 -3.96 2.06 8.18
C LEU A 266 -2.93 3.19 8.28
N ARG A 267 -2.34 3.54 7.13
CA ARG A 267 -1.60 4.78 6.98
C ARG A 267 -2.52 5.83 6.36
N LEU A 268 -2.81 6.89 7.11
CA LEU A 268 -3.58 8.01 6.60
C LEU A 268 -2.67 8.92 5.75
N PRO A 269 -3.15 9.42 4.60
CA PRO A 269 -2.45 10.44 3.83
C PRO A 269 -2.36 11.75 4.65
N PRO A 270 -1.28 12.54 4.47
CA PRO A 270 -1.21 13.88 5.04
C PRO A 270 -2.25 14.80 4.40
N THR A 271 -2.44 16.00 4.96
CA THR A 271 -3.27 17.05 4.35
C THR A 271 -2.73 17.41 2.97
N LEU A 272 -3.54 17.19 1.92
CA LEU A 272 -3.17 17.32 0.52
C LEU A 272 -4.36 17.86 -0.29
N PRO A 273 -4.16 18.85 -1.18
CA PRO A 273 -5.26 19.54 -1.88
C PRO A 273 -5.99 18.68 -2.92
N ASP A 274 -5.39 17.57 -3.37
CA ASP A 274 -6.03 16.63 -4.30
C ASP A 274 -5.78 15.19 -3.84
N ALA A 275 -6.82 14.37 -3.83
CA ALA A 275 -6.80 12.98 -3.43
C ALA A 275 -7.81 12.16 -4.21
N LYS A 276 -7.37 10.99 -4.69
CA LYS A 276 -8.21 9.99 -5.34
C LYS A 276 -8.03 8.62 -4.70
N VAL A 277 -9.09 8.08 -4.11
CA VAL A 277 -9.07 6.79 -3.42
C VAL A 277 -10.10 5.86 -4.04
N GLU A 278 -9.61 4.73 -4.57
CA GLU A 278 -10.44 3.62 -5.03
C GLU A 278 -10.44 2.52 -3.96
N GLY A 279 -11.62 2.03 -3.59
CA GLY A 279 -11.73 1.05 -2.52
C GLY A 279 -13.15 0.63 -2.23
N VAL A 280 -13.33 -0.02 -1.09
CA VAL A 280 -14.65 -0.43 -0.58
C VAL A 280 -15.02 0.38 0.65
N ILE A 281 -16.31 0.68 0.80
CA ILE A 281 -16.85 1.30 2.01
C ILE A 281 -16.76 0.29 3.18
N THR A 282 -15.83 0.56 4.08
CA THR A 282 -15.46 -0.27 5.25
C THR A 282 -16.22 0.07 6.54
N ALA A 283 -16.75 1.28 6.65
CA ALA A 283 -17.69 1.69 7.68
C ALA A 283 -18.67 2.69 7.07
N PHE A 284 -19.94 2.61 7.43
CA PHE A 284 -21.00 3.41 6.83
C PHE A 284 -21.90 3.99 7.90
N THR A 285 -21.90 5.32 8.02
CA THR A 285 -22.82 6.06 8.88
C THR A 285 -23.95 6.65 8.04
N SER A 286 -23.61 7.20 6.88
CA SER A 286 -24.54 7.74 5.88
C SER A 286 -23.85 7.82 4.51
N THR A 287 -24.61 8.15 3.47
CA THR A 287 -24.06 8.45 2.12
C THR A 287 -23.11 9.65 2.10
N THR A 288 -23.14 10.49 3.15
CA THR A 288 -22.26 11.66 3.31
C THR A 288 -21.16 11.45 4.35
N SER A 289 -21.14 10.33 5.08
CA SER A 289 -20.14 9.99 6.08
C SER A 289 -19.91 8.49 6.13
N PHE A 290 -18.75 8.08 5.62
CA PHE A 290 -18.37 6.67 5.53
C PHE A 290 -16.85 6.55 5.54
N THR A 291 -16.31 5.34 5.45
CA THR A 291 -14.87 5.09 5.48
C THR A 291 -14.49 4.18 4.32
N VAL A 292 -13.48 4.53 3.53
CA VAL A 292 -12.99 3.71 2.41
C VAL A 292 -11.57 3.26 2.68
N ASN A 293 -11.31 1.96 2.64
CA ASN A 293 -10.00 1.39 2.99
C ASN A 293 -9.48 1.90 4.36
N GLY A 294 -10.37 2.15 5.33
CA GLY A 294 -10.02 2.76 6.61
C GLY A 294 -9.90 4.31 6.62
N LEU A 295 -9.79 4.97 5.47
CA LEU A 295 -9.77 6.43 5.38
C LEU A 295 -11.18 7.00 5.56
N ALA A 296 -11.35 7.87 6.57
CA ALA A 296 -12.62 8.55 6.79
C ALA A 296 -12.95 9.48 5.61
N ILE A 297 -14.18 9.39 5.12
CA ILE A 297 -14.70 10.17 4.00
C ILE A 297 -15.81 11.09 4.52
N ASN A 298 -15.64 12.39 4.31
CA ASN A 298 -16.71 13.38 4.44
C ASN A 298 -17.21 13.74 3.03
N ALA A 299 -18.36 13.21 2.65
CA ALA A 299 -18.99 13.41 1.35
C ALA A 299 -20.19 14.38 1.42
N SER A 300 -20.28 15.23 2.44
CA SER A 300 -21.37 16.21 2.59
C SER A 300 -21.48 17.22 1.44
N GLY A 301 -20.35 17.56 0.80
CA GLY A 301 -20.28 18.43 -0.38
C GLY A 301 -20.03 17.71 -1.70
N ALA A 302 -20.13 16.38 -1.71
CA ALA A 302 -19.78 15.58 -2.89
C ALA A 302 -20.92 15.55 -3.92
N THR A 303 -20.53 15.46 -5.18
CA THR A 303 -21.41 15.04 -6.28
C THR A 303 -21.43 13.51 -6.39
N PHE A 304 -22.57 12.96 -6.80
CA PHE A 304 -22.78 11.52 -7.00
C PHE A 304 -23.30 11.28 -8.42
N PRO A 305 -22.41 11.18 -9.43
CA PRO A 305 -22.82 11.00 -10.84
C PRO A 305 -23.72 9.77 -11.05
N ASP A 306 -23.49 8.74 -10.24
CA ASP A 306 -24.21 7.47 -10.22
C ASP A 306 -25.47 7.46 -9.32
N GLY A 307 -25.77 8.59 -8.68
CA GLY A 307 -26.72 8.65 -7.58
C GLY A 307 -26.18 8.01 -6.29
N THR A 308 -26.94 8.13 -5.21
CA THR A 308 -26.50 7.71 -3.86
C THR A 308 -26.94 6.31 -3.46
N ALA A 309 -27.85 5.68 -4.22
CA ALA A 309 -28.49 4.42 -3.84
C ALA A 309 -27.50 3.25 -3.65
N GLY A 310 -26.37 3.25 -4.37
CA GLY A 310 -25.33 2.23 -4.22
C GLY A 310 -24.16 2.65 -3.32
N VAL A 311 -24.22 3.79 -2.66
CA VAL A 311 -23.22 4.20 -1.66
C VAL A 311 -23.65 3.62 -0.33
N VAL A 312 -23.26 2.37 -0.08
CA VAL A 312 -23.63 1.58 1.11
C VAL A 312 -22.41 0.83 1.65
N LEU A 313 -22.50 0.30 2.87
CA LEU A 313 -21.45 -0.54 3.44
C LEU A 313 -21.11 -1.69 2.48
N GLY A 314 -19.82 -1.88 2.18
CA GLY A 314 -19.33 -2.91 1.24
C GLY A 314 -19.31 -2.49 -0.23
N ALA A 315 -19.92 -1.36 -0.60
CA ALA A 315 -19.89 -0.92 -1.99
C ALA A 315 -18.48 -0.50 -2.42
N ARG A 316 -18.10 -0.85 -3.65
CA ARG A 316 -16.86 -0.39 -4.27
C ARG A 316 -17.05 1.00 -4.86
N VAL A 317 -16.20 1.94 -4.48
CA VAL A 317 -16.30 3.35 -4.85
C VAL A 317 -14.96 3.93 -5.24
N GLU A 318 -15.00 4.94 -6.11
CA GLU A 318 -13.93 5.89 -6.35
C GLU A 318 -14.33 7.22 -5.73
N VAL A 319 -13.49 7.72 -4.82
CA VAL A 319 -13.72 8.99 -4.11
C VAL A 319 -12.63 9.98 -4.49
N SER A 320 -13.03 11.14 -4.98
CA SER A 320 -12.14 12.27 -5.29
C SER A 320 -12.40 13.43 -4.34
N GLY A 321 -11.36 14.16 -3.93
CA GLY A 321 -11.51 15.30 -3.02
C GLY A 321 -10.18 15.84 -2.51
N GLN A 322 -10.23 16.49 -1.34
CA GLN A 322 -9.05 16.98 -0.62
C GLN A 322 -8.89 16.17 0.68
N VAL A 323 -7.67 15.90 1.12
CA VAL A 323 -7.43 15.36 2.48
C VAL A 323 -7.15 16.52 3.43
N VAL A 324 -7.87 16.55 4.56
CA VAL A 324 -7.69 17.49 5.67
C VAL A 324 -7.65 16.68 6.96
N ASP A 325 -6.52 16.76 7.69
CA ASP A 325 -6.33 16.10 8.99
C ASP A 325 -6.65 14.60 8.97
N GLY A 326 -6.28 13.92 7.89
CA GLY A 326 -6.51 12.48 7.72
C GLY A 326 -7.95 12.10 7.33
N VAL A 327 -8.81 13.06 7.00
CA VAL A 327 -10.16 12.85 6.45
C VAL A 327 -10.20 13.31 5.00
N LEU A 328 -10.73 12.50 4.09
CA LEU A 328 -10.96 12.90 2.71
C LEU A 328 -12.30 13.64 2.62
N VAL A 329 -12.23 14.96 2.42
CA VAL A 329 -13.37 15.82 2.10
C VAL A 329 -13.67 15.66 0.61
N ALA A 330 -14.66 14.84 0.31
CA ALA A 330 -14.98 14.41 -1.04
C ALA A 330 -15.75 15.48 -1.82
N THR A 331 -15.35 15.67 -3.07
CA THR A 331 -16.04 16.48 -4.07
C THR A 331 -16.81 15.60 -5.06
N LYS A 332 -16.43 14.32 -5.20
CA LYS A 332 -17.09 13.34 -6.07
C LYS A 332 -16.98 11.93 -5.49
N VAL A 333 -18.08 11.18 -5.54
CA VAL A 333 -18.13 9.74 -5.23
C VAL A 333 -18.79 9.02 -6.41
N GLU A 334 -18.08 8.07 -7.01
CA GLU A 334 -18.57 7.21 -8.10
C GLU A 334 -18.64 5.74 -7.65
N ILE A 335 -19.64 5.01 -8.12
CA ILE A 335 -19.81 3.59 -7.80
C ILE A 335 -19.13 2.76 -8.89
N GLU A 336 -18.19 1.91 -8.48
CA GLU A 336 -17.39 1.10 -9.40
C GLU A 336 -18.19 -0.05 -10.03
N GLU A 337 -19.25 -0.52 -9.38
CA GLU A 337 -20.06 -1.67 -9.83
C GLU A 337 -20.78 -1.45 -11.17
N ARG A 338 -20.93 -0.19 -11.62
CA ARG A 338 -21.52 0.13 -12.94
C ARG A 338 -20.51 0.22 -14.08
N ARG A 339 -19.24 -0.12 -13.84
CA ARG A 339 -18.27 -0.35 -14.92
C ARG A 339 -18.36 -1.83 -15.32
N THR A 340 -19.49 -2.16 -15.94
CA THR A 340 -19.84 -3.49 -16.46
C THR A 340 -18.64 -4.22 -17.06
N GLN A 341 -18.49 -5.49 -16.71
CA GLN A 341 -17.61 -6.46 -17.38
C GLN A 341 -17.76 -6.33 -18.91
N GLY A 342 -16.74 -5.76 -19.51
CA GLY A 342 -16.72 -5.32 -20.90
C GLY A 342 -15.40 -4.60 -21.12
N VAL A 343 -14.33 -5.40 -20.97
CA VAL A 343 -12.91 -5.08 -20.97
C VAL A 343 -12.59 -3.72 -21.58
N ARG A 344 -12.43 -2.67 -20.75
CA ARG A 344 -11.57 -1.57 -21.21
C ARG A 344 -10.23 -2.21 -21.50
N PRO A 345 -9.72 -2.12 -22.74
CA PRO A 345 -8.44 -2.73 -23.04
C PRO A 345 -7.40 -2.09 -22.12
N LEU A 346 -6.70 -2.93 -21.37
CA LEU A 346 -5.61 -2.53 -20.50
C LEU A 346 -4.54 -1.90 -21.38
N GLU A 347 -4.00 -0.77 -20.93
CA GLU A 347 -2.94 -0.06 -21.65
C GLU A 347 -1.60 -0.28 -20.94
N LEU A 348 -0.65 -0.93 -21.61
CA LEU A 348 0.71 -1.09 -21.10
C LEU A 348 1.68 -0.34 -22.00
N ARG A 349 2.60 0.43 -21.44
CA ARG A 349 3.72 1.01 -22.18
C ARG A 349 5.05 0.67 -21.52
N GLY A 350 6.06 0.47 -22.35
CA GLY A 350 7.40 0.14 -21.91
C GLY A 350 8.26 -0.33 -23.06
N GLU A 351 9.43 -0.86 -22.72
CA GLU A 351 10.33 -1.49 -23.68
C GLU A 351 9.96 -2.97 -23.81
N VAL A 352 9.88 -3.45 -25.06
CA VAL A 352 9.74 -4.86 -25.39
C VAL A 352 10.96 -5.60 -24.82
N GLY A 353 10.73 -6.63 -24.03
CA GLY A 353 11.74 -7.58 -23.57
C GLY A 353 11.33 -9.00 -23.92
N ASN A 354 12.25 -9.96 -23.82
CA ASN A 354 11.98 -11.39 -24.02
C ASN A 354 11.12 -11.71 -25.27
N LEU A 355 11.32 -10.99 -26.38
CA LEU A 355 10.57 -11.22 -27.61
C LEU A 355 10.81 -12.63 -28.13
N ASN A 356 9.75 -13.42 -28.18
CA ASN A 356 9.70 -14.76 -28.74
C ASN A 356 8.77 -14.74 -29.96
N THR A 357 9.39 -14.80 -31.14
CA THR A 357 8.69 -14.74 -32.42
C THR A 357 8.00 -16.05 -32.81
N THR A 358 8.34 -17.15 -32.14
CA THR A 358 7.72 -18.47 -32.35
C THR A 358 6.40 -18.54 -31.58
N ASP A 359 6.44 -18.25 -30.28
CA ASP A 359 5.26 -18.28 -29.41
C ASP A 359 4.40 -17.02 -29.54
N LYS A 360 4.88 -16.03 -30.29
CA LYS A 360 4.28 -14.71 -30.48
C LYS A 360 4.03 -14.03 -29.13
N THR A 361 5.07 -13.98 -28.30
CA THR A 361 5.03 -13.32 -27.00
C THR A 361 6.19 -12.34 -26.83
N PHE A 362 5.99 -11.34 -25.98
CA PHE A 362 7.07 -10.53 -25.42
C PHE A 362 6.71 -10.11 -24.00
N ALA A 363 7.71 -9.79 -23.19
CA ALA A 363 7.51 -9.18 -21.88
C ALA A 363 7.43 -7.66 -22.00
N LEU A 364 6.48 -7.06 -21.28
CA LEU A 364 6.36 -5.61 -21.13
C LEU A 364 6.14 -5.30 -19.65
N ARG A 365 7.14 -4.72 -18.98
CA ARG A 365 7.11 -4.45 -17.52
C ARG A 365 6.77 -5.70 -16.68
N GLY A 366 7.33 -6.85 -17.09
CA GLY A 366 7.10 -8.13 -16.41
C GLY A 366 5.73 -8.75 -16.66
N VAL A 367 4.88 -8.16 -17.51
CA VAL A 367 3.66 -8.79 -18.01
C VAL A 367 3.98 -9.47 -19.34
N THR A 368 3.62 -10.75 -19.45
CA THR A 368 3.67 -11.45 -20.74
C THR A 368 2.55 -10.93 -21.64
N VAL A 369 2.93 -10.39 -22.80
CA VAL A 369 2.04 -9.93 -23.86
C VAL A 369 2.07 -10.94 -24.99
N TRP A 370 0.91 -11.49 -25.33
CA TRP A 370 0.72 -12.35 -26.48
C TRP A 370 0.17 -11.55 -27.66
N TYR A 371 0.81 -11.67 -28.82
CA TYR A 371 0.48 -10.95 -30.05
C TYR A 371 0.20 -11.88 -31.24
N GLY A 372 -0.05 -13.16 -30.99
CA GLY A 372 -0.36 -14.13 -32.05
C GLY A 372 -1.80 -14.06 -32.60
N GLY A 373 -2.63 -13.16 -32.08
CA GLY A 373 -4.00 -12.94 -32.55
C GLY A 373 -4.09 -11.83 -33.60
N THR A 374 -5.30 -11.30 -33.82
CA THR A 374 -5.48 -10.09 -34.65
C THR A 374 -5.06 -8.86 -33.86
N VAL A 375 -3.96 -8.22 -34.28
CA VAL A 375 -3.38 -7.03 -33.65
C VAL A 375 -3.34 -5.86 -34.64
N GLU A 376 -3.88 -4.70 -34.24
CA GLU A 376 -3.69 -3.44 -34.95
C GLU A 376 -2.28 -2.88 -34.63
N TYR A 377 -1.45 -2.66 -35.64
CA TYR A 377 -0.16 -1.98 -35.45
C TYR A 377 -0.25 -0.52 -35.90
N ARG A 378 0.30 0.40 -35.09
CA ARG A 378 0.42 1.83 -35.40
C ARG A 378 1.87 2.28 -35.33
N ASP A 379 2.28 3.15 -36.25
CA ASP A 379 3.64 3.69 -36.36
C ASP A 379 4.73 2.60 -36.51
N GLY A 380 4.32 1.45 -37.09
CA GLY A 380 5.18 0.29 -37.36
C GLY A 380 4.35 -0.92 -37.76
N THR A 381 5.00 -2.09 -37.75
CA THR A 381 4.37 -3.38 -38.09
C THR A 381 4.82 -4.46 -37.10
N GLU A 382 4.28 -5.68 -37.21
CA GLU A 382 4.79 -6.81 -36.42
C GLU A 382 6.31 -7.01 -36.59
N ALA A 383 6.82 -6.84 -37.81
CA ALA A 383 8.26 -6.94 -38.10
C ALA A 383 9.11 -5.86 -37.40
N THR A 384 8.48 -4.81 -36.88
CA THR A 384 9.13 -3.74 -36.11
C THR A 384 9.32 -4.12 -34.63
N LEU A 385 8.69 -5.20 -34.15
CA LEU A 385 8.94 -5.70 -32.78
C LEU A 385 10.38 -6.15 -32.63
N ALA A 386 11.07 -5.58 -31.64
CA ALA A 386 12.43 -5.93 -31.26
C ALA A 386 12.64 -5.63 -29.78
N ASN A 387 13.52 -6.39 -29.12
CA ASN A 387 13.90 -6.10 -27.73
C ASN A 387 14.47 -4.68 -27.61
N GLY A 388 14.10 -3.97 -26.54
CA GLY A 388 14.45 -2.57 -26.29
C GLY A 388 13.56 -1.54 -27.00
N ARG A 389 12.68 -1.95 -27.93
CA ARG A 389 11.77 -1.02 -28.61
C ARG A 389 10.67 -0.56 -27.66
N ARG A 390 10.41 0.74 -27.60
CA ARG A 390 9.29 1.29 -26.82
C ARG A 390 7.97 1.13 -27.57
N VAL A 391 6.98 0.61 -26.87
CA VAL A 391 5.62 0.39 -27.39
C VAL A 391 4.57 0.78 -26.36
N GLU A 392 3.38 1.12 -26.86
CA GLU A 392 2.11 1.07 -26.13
C GLU A 392 1.29 -0.11 -26.64
N VAL A 393 0.86 -0.99 -25.76
CA VAL A 393 0.00 -2.13 -26.03
C VAL A 393 -1.34 -1.86 -25.39
N ARG A 394 -2.42 -2.02 -26.17
CA ARG A 394 -3.77 -2.15 -25.64
C ARG A 394 -4.27 -3.56 -25.83
N GLY A 395 -4.76 -4.19 -24.77
CA GLY A 395 -5.14 -5.60 -24.80
C GLY A 395 -6.16 -6.01 -23.76
N VAL A 396 -6.53 -7.28 -23.78
CA VAL A 396 -7.45 -7.89 -22.81
C VAL A 396 -6.70 -8.98 -22.04
N LEU A 397 -7.06 -9.24 -20.79
CA LEU A 397 -6.49 -10.40 -20.11
C LEU A 397 -6.96 -11.68 -20.81
N SER A 398 -6.05 -12.64 -20.92
CA SER A 398 -6.34 -14.05 -21.25
C SER A 398 -7.38 -14.65 -20.30
N THR A 399 -7.99 -15.77 -20.70
CA THR A 399 -9.03 -16.44 -19.89
C THR A 399 -8.55 -16.84 -18.49
N ASP A 400 -7.32 -17.32 -18.37
CA ASP A 400 -6.68 -17.66 -17.09
C ASP A 400 -6.03 -16.44 -16.41
N ARG A 401 -6.00 -15.29 -17.09
CA ARG A 401 -5.58 -13.97 -16.60
C ARG A 401 -4.11 -13.89 -16.20
N THR A 402 -3.28 -14.74 -16.80
CA THR A 402 -1.82 -14.79 -16.60
C THR A 402 -1.05 -13.92 -17.60
N ARG A 403 -1.66 -13.61 -18.75
CA ARG A 403 -1.07 -12.79 -19.82
C ARG A 403 -2.05 -11.79 -20.43
N LEU A 404 -1.51 -10.77 -21.07
CA LEU A 404 -2.26 -9.80 -21.87
C LEU A 404 -2.32 -10.24 -23.34
N GLU A 405 -3.51 -10.36 -23.91
CA GLU A 405 -3.73 -10.55 -25.34
C GLU A 405 -3.82 -9.18 -26.03
N ALA A 406 -2.81 -8.85 -26.83
CA ALA A 406 -2.74 -7.60 -27.55
C ALA A 406 -3.90 -7.48 -28.56
N ARG A 407 -4.51 -6.30 -28.60
CA ARG A 407 -5.47 -5.86 -29.63
C ARG A 407 -4.89 -4.73 -30.47
N ARG A 408 -4.02 -3.92 -29.89
CA ARG A 408 -3.26 -2.88 -30.56
C ARG A 408 -1.83 -2.78 -30.01
N VAL A 409 -0.87 -2.55 -30.88
CA VAL A 409 0.52 -2.18 -30.55
C VAL A 409 0.89 -0.91 -31.31
N GLU A 410 1.27 0.13 -30.59
CA GLU A 410 1.69 1.43 -31.13
C GLU A 410 3.15 1.67 -30.77
N PHE A 411 4.01 1.87 -31.77
CA PHE A 411 5.43 2.14 -31.55
C PHE A 411 5.64 3.60 -31.16
N LYS A 412 6.54 3.86 -30.21
CA LYS A 412 6.81 5.21 -29.67
C LYS A 412 8.17 5.76 -30.08
#